data_AF-A0A822B6X3-F1
#
_entry.id   AF-A0A822B6X3-F1
#
_cell.length_a   1.000
_cell.length_b   1.000
_cell.length_c   1.000
_cell.angle_alpha   90.00
_cell.angle_beta   90.00
_cell.angle_gamma   90.00
#
_symmetry.space_group_name_H-M   'P 1'
#
loop_
_entity.id
_entity.type
_entity.pdbx_description
1 polymer ?
#
loop_
_entity_poly.entity_id
_entity_poly.type
_entity_poly.pdbx_seq_one_letter_code
_entity_poly.pdbx_strand_id
1 'polypeptide(L)'
;PKNVKLVLDVIKYDRQYYKALLYACGNALVCDNDDDARRLAYESGGQKYKVVSLNGTLFSKSGVISGGSSELKARAKRWDEKHLDGLRMRKDKLFDEYKEQQKKKRREAELINARAQLQQLESRLRYSRTDKETAEKKLRILIEKDLLDFQGKLAQYDV
;
A
#
# COMPACT_ATOMS: atom_id res chain seq x y z
N PRO A 1 39.31 8.69 17.85
CA PRO A 1 38.69 9.24 16.62
C PRO A 1 37.17 9.39 16.76
N LYS A 2 36.63 10.46 16.20
CA LYS A 2 35.18 10.76 16.24
C LYS A 2 34.48 10.02 15.10
N ASN A 3 33.24 9.60 15.33
CA ASN A 3 32.32 9.09 14.31
C ASN A 3 32.82 7.86 13.50
N VAL A 4 33.30 6.83 14.20
CA VAL A 4 33.69 5.55 13.58
C VAL A 4 32.53 4.56 13.67
N LYS A 5 32.17 3.94 12.55
CA LYS A 5 31.10 2.93 12.49
C LYS A 5 31.53 1.72 11.67
N LEU A 6 30.88 0.57 11.86
CA LEU A 6 31.04 -0.55 10.94
C LEU A 6 30.39 -0.21 9.60
N VAL A 7 31.03 -0.59 8.49
CA VAL A 7 30.46 -0.41 7.15
C VAL A 7 29.11 -1.13 7.02
N LEU A 8 28.96 -2.26 7.70
CA LEU A 8 27.70 -3.02 7.68
C LEU A 8 26.53 -2.24 8.31
N ASP A 9 26.79 -1.37 9.29
CA ASP A 9 25.76 -0.63 10.01
C ASP A 9 25.23 0.58 9.24
N VAL A 10 25.99 1.04 8.23
CA VAL A 10 25.61 2.20 7.40
C VAL A 10 24.94 1.80 6.08
N ILE A 11 24.86 0.50 5.78
CA ILE A 11 24.18 -0.02 4.60
C ILE A 11 22.79 -0.52 5.01
N LYS A 12 21.75 -0.12 4.27
CA LYS A 12 20.40 -0.67 4.44
C LYS A 12 20.21 -1.88 3.52
N TYR A 13 19.83 -3.02 4.08
CA TYR A 13 19.65 -4.27 3.35
C TYR A 13 18.63 -5.20 4.03
N ASP A 14 18.12 -6.17 3.28
CA ASP A 14 17.26 -7.23 3.82
C ASP A 14 18.08 -8.32 4.51
N ARG A 15 17.57 -8.83 5.63
CA ARG A 15 18.28 -9.81 6.49
C ARG A 15 18.77 -11.06 5.75
N GLN A 16 18.09 -11.46 4.67
CA GLN A 16 18.51 -12.58 3.82
C GLN A 16 19.90 -12.40 3.21
N TYR A 17 20.34 -11.16 2.97
CA TYR A 17 21.64 -10.84 2.37
C TYR A 17 22.76 -10.63 3.40
N TYR A 18 22.48 -10.83 4.70
CA TYR A 18 23.44 -10.59 5.78
C TYR A 18 24.78 -11.31 5.56
N LYS A 19 24.75 -12.60 5.20
CA LYS A 19 25.99 -13.38 4.98
C LYS A 19 26.83 -12.85 3.83
N ALA A 20 26.18 -12.42 2.74
CA ALA A 20 26.87 -11.87 1.57
C ALA A 20 27.52 -10.52 1.89
N LEU A 21 26.81 -9.66 2.63
CA LEU A 21 27.36 -8.38 3.08
C LEU A 21 28.46 -8.54 4.13
N LEU A 22 28.31 -9.49 5.05
CA LEU A 22 29.36 -9.80 6.01
C LEU A 22 30.63 -10.31 5.31
N TYR A 23 30.50 -11.09 4.23
CA TYR A 23 31.64 -11.50 3.41
C TYR A 23 32.29 -10.32 2.68
N ALA A 24 31.50 -9.44 2.05
CA ALA A 24 32.02 -8.32 1.28
C ALA A 24 32.63 -7.20 2.14
N CYS A 25 31.94 -6.81 3.22
CA CYS A 25 32.32 -5.71 4.11
C CYS A 25 33.27 -6.20 5.22
N GLY A 26 33.06 -7.40 5.75
CA GLY A 26 33.76 -7.90 6.93
C GLY A 26 33.66 -6.94 8.10
N ASN A 27 34.74 -6.86 8.89
CA ASN A 27 34.88 -5.90 9.99
C ASN A 27 35.49 -4.57 9.51
N ALA A 28 35.10 -4.09 8.32
CA ALA A 28 35.56 -2.80 7.82
C ALA A 28 34.91 -1.66 8.61
N LEU A 29 35.71 -0.64 8.91
CA LEU A 29 35.28 0.57 9.60
C LEU A 29 35.20 1.74 8.62
N VAL A 30 34.25 2.63 8.82
CA VAL A 30 34.14 3.92 8.12
C VAL A 30 34.43 5.05 9.10
N CYS A 31 35.13 6.09 8.62
CA CYS A 31 35.44 7.30 9.38
C CYS A 31 35.41 8.54 8.48
N ASP A 32 35.35 9.72 9.10
CA ASP A 32 35.16 10.97 8.36
C ASP A 32 36.43 11.42 7.62
N ASN A 33 37.60 11.36 8.26
CA ASN A 33 38.86 11.91 7.75
C ASN A 33 39.92 10.83 7.49
N ASP A 34 40.83 11.11 6.55
CA ASP A 34 41.92 10.21 6.17
C ASP A 34 42.96 10.06 7.29
N ASP A 35 43.23 11.11 8.06
CA ASP A 35 44.16 11.07 9.19
C ASP A 35 43.64 10.15 10.30
N ASP A 36 42.35 10.26 10.61
CA ASP A 36 41.69 9.39 11.59
C ASP A 36 41.62 7.93 11.08
N ALA A 37 41.39 7.75 9.77
CA ALA A 37 41.43 6.44 9.13
C ALA A 37 42.80 5.77 9.28
N ARG A 38 43.87 6.51 9.03
CA ARG A 38 45.25 6.05 9.13
C ARG A 38 45.61 5.65 10.57
N ARG A 39 45.26 6.52 11.53
CA ARG A 39 45.49 6.26 12.96
C ARG A 39 44.77 4.99 13.44
N LEU A 40 43.53 4.80 12.99
CA LEU A 40 42.76 3.59 13.28
C LEU A 40 43.34 2.33 12.60
N ALA A 41 43.81 2.46 11.36
CA ALA A 41 44.32 1.32 10.62
C ALA A 41 45.64 0.79 11.18
N TYR A 42 46.54 1.67 11.64
CA TYR A 42 47.93 1.31 11.93
C TYR A 42 48.46 1.71 13.32
N GLU A 43 47.93 2.78 13.94
CA GLU A 43 48.51 3.34 15.19
C GLU A 43 47.80 2.85 16.46
N SER A 44 46.78 1.99 16.34
CA SER A 44 45.95 1.54 17.46
C SER A 44 46.58 0.44 18.35
N GLY A 45 47.91 0.42 18.47
CA GLY A 45 48.65 -0.27 19.54
C GLY A 45 48.55 -1.80 19.67
N GLY A 46 47.72 -2.49 18.87
CA GLY A 46 47.58 -3.94 18.98
C GLY A 46 46.75 -4.65 17.91
N GLN A 47 45.83 -3.97 17.23
CA GLN A 47 45.03 -4.56 16.15
C GLN A 47 44.92 -3.65 14.95
N LYS A 48 45.11 -4.22 13.75
CA LYS A 48 44.96 -3.53 12.47
C LYS A 48 43.53 -3.69 11.95
N TYR A 49 42.92 -2.58 11.58
CA TYR A 49 41.57 -2.56 11.01
C TYR A 49 41.60 -2.21 9.52
N LYS A 50 40.64 -2.75 8.77
CA LYS A 50 40.37 -2.27 7.41
C LYS A 50 39.49 -1.02 7.57
N VAL A 51 39.98 0.14 7.15
CA VAL A 51 39.29 1.42 7.40
C VAL A 51 39.13 2.18 6.10
N VAL A 52 37.94 2.72 5.85
CA VAL A 52 37.64 3.57 4.70
C VAL A 52 37.25 4.97 5.17
N SER A 53 37.83 6.00 4.58
CA SER A 53 37.42 7.38 4.84
C SER A 53 36.24 7.80 3.95
N LEU A 54 35.49 8.83 4.37
CA LEU A 54 34.43 9.41 3.53
C LEU A 54 34.95 10.01 2.22
N ASN A 55 36.25 10.32 2.13
CA ASN A 55 36.90 10.77 0.90
C ASN A 55 37.13 9.63 -0.12
N GLY A 56 36.89 8.37 0.29
CA GLY A 56 37.07 7.19 -0.54
C GLY A 56 38.47 6.58 -0.45
N THR A 57 39.28 6.97 0.54
CA THR A 57 40.59 6.35 0.77
C THR A 57 40.43 5.10 1.64
N LEU A 58 40.87 3.95 1.14
CA LEU A 58 40.86 2.67 1.82
C LEU A 58 42.24 2.34 2.38
N PHE A 59 42.28 2.05 3.68
CA PHE A 59 43.44 1.54 4.40
C PHE A 59 43.21 0.05 4.71
N SER A 60 44.02 -0.81 4.08
CA SER A 60 43.96 -2.26 4.29
C SER A 60 44.82 -2.69 5.48
N LYS A 61 44.44 -3.80 6.13
CA LYS A 61 45.25 -4.44 7.18
C LYS A 61 46.65 -4.85 6.70
N SER A 62 46.80 -5.10 5.39
CA SER A 62 48.07 -5.45 4.75
C SER A 62 49.04 -4.28 4.58
N GLY A 63 48.62 -3.04 4.87
CA GLY A 63 49.43 -1.84 4.61
C GLY A 63 49.13 -1.17 3.27
N VAL A 64 48.34 -1.81 2.40
CA VAL A 64 47.92 -1.23 1.12
C VAL A 64 46.97 -0.06 1.37
N ILE A 65 47.29 1.09 0.77
CA ILE A 65 46.43 2.27 0.75
C ILE A 65 45.93 2.44 -0.69
N SER A 66 44.61 2.50 -0.87
CA SER A 66 43.97 2.67 -2.17
C SER A 66 43.07 3.90 -2.14
N GLY A 67 43.16 4.77 -3.15
CA GLY A 67 42.37 5.99 -3.23
C GLY A 67 41.97 6.31 -4.68
N GLY A 68 41.31 7.46 -4.88
CA GLY A 68 40.82 7.89 -6.20
C GLY A 68 39.48 8.60 -6.11
N SER A 69 39.41 9.71 -5.37
CA SER A 69 38.14 10.38 -5.01
C SER A 69 37.28 10.77 -6.22
N SER A 70 37.89 11.22 -7.32
CA SER A 70 37.17 11.61 -8.54
C SER A 70 36.47 10.42 -9.22
N GLU A 71 37.19 9.30 -9.41
CA GLU A 71 36.63 8.10 -10.02
C GLU A 71 35.57 7.46 -9.11
N LEU A 72 35.83 7.41 -7.81
CA LEU A 72 34.88 6.88 -6.83
C LEU A 72 33.60 7.72 -6.78
N LYS A 73 33.70 9.04 -6.87
CA LYS A 73 32.54 9.94 -6.96
C LYS A 73 31.72 9.67 -8.22
N ALA A 74 32.37 9.46 -9.37
CA ALA A 74 31.68 9.10 -10.60
C ALA A 74 30.96 7.74 -10.48
N ARG A 75 31.58 6.74 -9.84
CA ARG A 75 30.96 5.43 -9.57
C ARG A 75 29.81 5.54 -8.56
N ALA A 76 29.93 6.41 -7.55
CA ALA A 76 28.90 6.62 -6.54
C ALA A 76 27.59 7.18 -7.11
N LYS A 77 27.67 7.98 -8.18
CA LYS A 77 26.50 8.54 -8.90
C LYS A 77 25.49 7.46 -9.35
N ARG A 78 25.93 6.22 -9.58
CA ARG A 78 25.04 5.09 -9.91
C ARG A 78 23.98 4.82 -8.83
N TRP A 79 24.30 5.09 -7.56
CA TRP A 79 23.35 4.95 -6.46
C TRP A 79 22.25 6.01 -6.53
N ASP A 80 22.59 7.24 -6.92
CA ASP A 80 21.63 8.32 -7.12
C ASP A 80 20.72 8.03 -8.32
N GLU A 81 21.29 7.55 -9.43
CA GLU A 81 20.53 7.15 -10.62
C GLU A 81 19.52 6.05 -10.29
N LYS A 82 19.93 5.01 -9.55
CA LYS A 82 19.02 3.95 -9.11
C LYS A 82 17.91 4.49 -8.21
N HIS A 83 18.22 5.44 -7.33
CA HIS A 83 17.21 6.08 -6.48
C HIS A 83 16.21 6.88 -7.32
N LEU A 84 16.69 7.64 -8.30
CA LEU A 84 15.86 8.39 -9.23
C LEU A 84 14.94 7.48 -10.05
N ASP A 85 15.43 6.34 -10.53
CA ASP A 85 14.61 5.38 -11.27
C ASP A 85 13.53 4.76 -10.37
N GLY A 86 13.85 4.45 -9.11
CA GLY A 86 12.85 4.02 -8.12
C GLY A 86 11.76 5.08 -7.89
N LEU A 87 12.14 6.35 -7.79
CA LEU A 87 11.18 7.46 -7.67
C LEU A 87 10.32 7.60 -8.92
N ARG A 88 10.89 7.46 -10.11
CA ARG A 88 10.16 7.48 -11.39
C ARG A 88 9.13 6.37 -11.46
N MET A 89 9.51 5.12 -11.15
CA MET A 89 8.59 3.99 -11.09
C MET A 89 7.44 4.23 -10.09
N ARG A 90 7.74 4.80 -8.93
CA ARG A 90 6.72 5.13 -7.92
C ARG A 90 5.77 6.21 -8.44
N LYS A 91 6.29 7.24 -9.10
CA LYS A 91 5.50 8.30 -9.74
C LYS A 91 4.58 7.72 -10.81
N ASP A 92 5.09 6.83 -11.67
CA ASP A 92 4.29 6.17 -12.72
C ASP A 92 3.17 5.30 -12.12
N LYS A 93 3.49 4.49 -11.08
CA LYS A 93 2.49 3.68 -10.37
C LYS A 93 1.37 4.53 -9.77
N LEU A 94 1.71 5.61 -9.07
CA LEU A 94 0.73 6.52 -8.49
C LEU A 94 -0.12 7.21 -9.58
N PHE A 95 0.46 7.51 -10.73
CA PHE A 95 -0.25 8.10 -11.85
C PHE A 95 -1.25 7.14 -12.47
N ASP A 96 -0.91 5.86 -12.59
CA ASP A 96 -1.83 4.82 -13.07
C ASP A 96 -2.96 4.56 -12.06
N GLU A 97 -2.66 4.51 -10.77
CA GLU A 97 -3.68 4.44 -9.70
C GLU A 97 -4.62 5.64 -9.76
N TYR A 98 -4.10 6.85 -9.95
CA TYR A 98 -4.91 8.05 -10.11
C TYR A 98 -5.84 7.99 -11.33
N LYS A 99 -5.33 7.55 -12.48
CA LYS A 99 -6.16 7.36 -13.69
C LYS A 99 -7.29 6.37 -13.46
N GLU A 100 -7.03 5.28 -12.76
CA GLU A 100 -8.04 4.28 -12.46
C GLU A 100 -9.12 4.83 -11.53
N GLN A 101 -8.74 5.62 -10.52
CA GLN A 101 -9.69 6.33 -9.67
C GLN A 101 -10.53 7.35 -10.45
N GLN A 102 -9.94 8.07 -11.41
CA GLN A 102 -10.69 8.99 -12.28
C GLN A 102 -11.73 8.27 -13.13
N LYS A 103 -11.43 7.07 -13.65
CA LYS A 103 -12.41 6.25 -14.37
C LYS A 103 -13.58 5.83 -13.47
N LYS A 104 -13.30 5.42 -12.23
CA LYS A 104 -14.35 5.07 -11.25
C LYS A 104 -15.24 6.28 -10.93
N LYS A 105 -14.64 7.45 -10.73
CA LYS A 105 -15.37 8.70 -10.50
C LYS A 105 -16.32 9.06 -11.64
N ARG A 106 -15.93 8.81 -12.91
CA ARG A 106 -16.83 9.04 -14.05
C ARG A 106 -18.11 8.20 -13.98
N ARG A 107 -18.02 6.98 -13.46
CA ARG A 107 -19.18 6.07 -13.28
C ARG A 107 -20.02 6.38 -12.03
N GLU A 108 -19.55 7.29 -11.17
CA GLU A 108 -20.23 7.63 -9.92
C GLU A 108 -21.57 8.33 -10.17
N ALA A 109 -21.65 9.20 -11.18
CA ALA A 109 -22.90 9.87 -11.56
C ALA A 109 -23.95 8.87 -12.07
N GLU A 110 -23.54 7.91 -12.90
CA GLU A 110 -24.40 6.81 -13.36
C GLU A 110 -24.88 5.94 -12.18
N LEU A 111 -23.99 5.66 -11.22
CA LEU A 111 -24.32 4.90 -10.02
C LEU A 111 -25.35 5.62 -9.14
N ILE A 112 -25.21 6.94 -8.97
CA ILE A 112 -26.18 7.77 -8.22
C ILE A 112 -27.55 7.71 -8.91
N ASN A 113 -27.59 7.89 -10.24
CA ASN A 113 -28.84 7.84 -11.01
C ASN A 113 -29.51 6.46 -10.92
N ALA A 114 -28.74 5.37 -11.07
CA ALA A 114 -29.26 4.01 -10.95
C ALA A 114 -29.81 3.72 -9.55
N ARG A 115 -29.15 4.21 -8.49
CA ARG A 115 -29.63 4.09 -7.10
C ARG A 115 -30.94 4.84 -6.88
N ALA A 116 -31.06 6.06 -7.42
CA ALA A 116 -32.31 6.82 -7.33
C ALA A 116 -33.46 6.11 -8.05
N GLN A 117 -33.21 5.53 -9.22
CA GLN A 117 -34.19 4.73 -9.95
C GLN A 117 -34.61 3.48 -9.17
N LEU A 118 -33.65 2.76 -8.57
CA LEU A 118 -33.94 1.62 -7.71
C LEU A 118 -34.87 2.00 -6.55
N GLN A 119 -34.55 3.07 -5.82
CA GLN A 119 -35.39 3.53 -4.71
C GLN A 119 -36.81 3.94 -5.16
N GLN A 120 -36.93 4.56 -6.33
CA GLN A 120 -38.22 4.90 -6.90
C GLN A 120 -39.04 3.63 -7.24
N LEU A 121 -38.41 2.64 -7.87
CA LEU A 121 -39.03 1.37 -8.23
C LEU A 121 -39.42 0.56 -6.99
N GLU A 122 -38.57 0.49 -5.98
CA GLU A 122 -38.87 -0.14 -4.69
C GLU A 122 -40.07 0.52 -4.00
N SER A 123 -40.14 1.85 -4.03
CA SER A 123 -41.29 2.57 -3.47
C SER A 123 -42.57 2.24 -4.22
N ARG A 124 -42.55 2.25 -5.56
CA ARG A 124 -43.70 1.87 -6.40
C ARG A 124 -44.15 0.43 -6.13
N LEU A 125 -43.18 -0.50 -6.02
CA LEU A 125 -43.46 -1.89 -5.70
C LEU A 125 -44.12 -2.03 -4.34
N ARG A 126 -43.64 -1.29 -3.33
CA ARG A 126 -44.23 -1.25 -1.99
C ARG A 126 -45.68 -0.76 -2.04
N TYR A 127 -45.96 0.36 -2.70
CA TYR A 127 -47.32 0.88 -2.83
C TYR A 127 -48.24 -0.11 -3.55
N SER A 128 -47.81 -0.67 -4.67
CA SER A 128 -48.59 -1.65 -5.43
C SER A 128 -48.91 -2.91 -4.61
N ARG A 129 -47.98 -3.38 -3.77
CA ARG A 129 -48.23 -4.49 -2.83
C ARG A 129 -49.28 -4.12 -1.79
N THR A 130 -49.17 -2.95 -1.17
CA THR A 130 -50.17 -2.48 -0.19
C THR A 130 -51.56 -2.31 -0.81
N ASP A 131 -51.64 -1.77 -2.03
CA ASP A 131 -52.89 -1.60 -2.76
C ASP A 131 -53.54 -2.95 -3.07
N LYS A 132 -52.74 -3.92 -3.53
CA LYS A 132 -53.18 -5.30 -3.76
C LYS A 132 -53.73 -5.92 -2.48
N GLU A 133 -52.98 -5.88 -1.37
CA GLU A 133 -53.42 -6.42 -0.08
C GLU A 133 -54.73 -5.76 0.39
N THR A 134 -54.87 -4.45 0.19
CA THR A 134 -56.08 -3.71 0.56
C THR A 134 -57.26 -4.12 -0.30
N ALA A 135 -57.07 -4.28 -1.61
CA ALA A 135 -58.10 -4.75 -2.53
C ALA A 135 -58.55 -6.19 -2.21
N GLU A 136 -57.60 -7.08 -1.92
CA GLU A 136 -57.87 -8.46 -1.50
C GLU A 136 -58.68 -8.53 -0.20
N LYS A 137 -58.32 -7.71 0.81
CA LYS A 137 -59.09 -7.61 2.06
C LYS A 137 -60.51 -7.12 1.84
N LYS A 138 -60.70 -6.06 1.04
CA LYS A 138 -62.03 -5.54 0.70
C LYS A 138 -62.88 -6.59 -0.02
N LEU A 139 -62.28 -7.32 -0.97
CA LEU A 139 -62.96 -8.38 -1.70
C LEU A 139 -63.39 -9.53 -0.77
N ARG A 140 -62.52 -9.95 0.16
CA ARG A 140 -62.87 -10.97 1.16
C ARG A 140 -64.05 -10.57 2.02
N ILE A 141 -64.05 -9.34 2.54
CA ILE A 141 -65.15 -8.81 3.37
C ILE A 141 -66.46 -8.81 2.59
N LEU A 142 -66.43 -8.41 1.31
CA LEU A 142 -67.62 -8.40 0.45
C LEU A 142 -68.16 -9.82 0.23
N ILE A 143 -67.27 -10.77 -0.08
CA ILE A 143 -67.66 -12.19 -0.28
C ILE A 143 -68.25 -12.78 1.00
N GLU A 144 -67.65 -12.51 2.17
CA GLU A 144 -68.19 -12.97 3.46
C GLU A 144 -69.57 -12.39 3.75
N LYS A 145 -69.78 -11.11 3.44
CA LYS A 145 -71.09 -10.47 3.58
C LYS A 145 -72.13 -11.08 2.65
N ASP A 146 -71.79 -11.25 1.38
CA ASP A 146 -72.70 -11.84 0.38
C ASP A 146 -73.07 -13.28 0.79
N LEU A 147 -72.10 -14.07 1.28
CA LEU A 147 -72.34 -15.42 1.80
C LEU A 147 -73.32 -15.43 2.97
N LEU A 148 -73.17 -14.52 3.93
CA LEU A 148 -74.09 -14.36 5.06
C LEU A 148 -75.50 -13.99 4.58
N ASP A 149 -75.60 -13.04 3.63
CA ASP A 149 -76.88 -12.62 3.06
C ASP A 149 -77.57 -13.78 2.31
N PHE A 150 -76.82 -14.60 1.57
CA PHE A 150 -77.36 -15.79 0.89
C PHE A 150 -77.78 -16.88 1.87
N GLN A 151 -77.01 -17.13 2.93
CA GLN A 151 -77.37 -18.08 3.98
C GLN A 151 -78.66 -17.64 4.70
N GLY A 152 -78.78 -16.34 5.00
CA GLY A 152 -80.01 -15.78 5.59
C GLY A 152 -81.24 -15.95 4.69
N LYS A 153 -81.08 -15.75 3.37
CA LYS A 153 -82.17 -15.98 2.40
C LYS A 153 -82.56 -17.45 2.30
N LEU A 154 -81.59 -18.38 2.31
CA LEU A 154 -81.88 -19.81 2.29
C LEU A 154 -82.66 -20.25 3.54
N ALA A 155 -82.27 -19.77 4.72
CA ALA A 155 -82.96 -20.06 5.97
C ALA A 155 -84.41 -19.54 6.01
N GLN A 156 -84.77 -18.54 5.21
CA GLN A 156 -86.14 -18.06 5.06
C GLN A 156 -87.01 -18.95 4.16
N TYR A 157 -86.41 -19.79 3.31
CA TYR A 157 -87.12 -20.70 2.41
C TYR A 157 -87.29 -22.13 2.99
N ASP A 158 -86.58 -22.46 4.07
CA ASP A 158 -86.67 -23.77 4.76
C ASP A 158 -87.80 -23.84 5.83
N VAL A 159 -88.89 -23.07 5.66
CA VAL A 159 -90.14 -23.13 6.45
C VAL A 159 -91.32 -23.43 5.53
#